data_AF-A0A838D2F3-F1
#
_entry.id   AF-A0A838D2F3-F1
#
_cell.length_a   1.000
_cell.length_b   1.000
_cell.length_c   1.000
_cell.angle_alpha   90.00
_cell.angle_beta   90.00
_cell.angle_gamma   90.00
#
_symmetry.space_group_name_H-M   'P 1'
#
loop_
_entity.id
_entity.type
_entity.pdbx_description
1 polymer ?
#
loop_
_entity_poly.entity_id
_entity_poly.type
_entity_poly.pdbx_seq_one_letter_code
_entity_poly.pdbx_strand_id
1 'polypeptide(L)'
;HWEAEGDPQRLAMERFQPVIGGDETGGEGGTVRFLRSDLRVTADGATPILVAGEEAGAHLPFGCRMGICHTCVGRLCGGRVRDLRTGEIGGTEGEVVRTCVNAPEGDIVIDL
;
A
#
# COMPACT_ATOMS: atom_id res chain seq x y z
N HIS A 1 -31.72 17.68 10.84
CA HIS A 1 -32.05 18.92 10.11
C HIS A 1 -31.71 18.79 8.62
N TRP A 2 -30.54 18.29 8.23
CA TRP A 2 -30.26 17.96 6.81
C TRP A 2 -31.02 16.73 6.28
N GLU A 3 -31.27 15.72 7.12
CA GLU A 3 -31.98 14.47 6.73
C GLU A 3 -33.49 14.64 6.45
N ALA A 4 -34.10 15.74 6.90
CA ALA A 4 -35.54 15.97 6.75
C ALA A 4 -35.88 16.96 5.63
N GLU A 5 -34.93 17.82 5.23
CA GLU A 5 -35.18 18.98 4.34
C GLU A 5 -34.15 19.11 3.20
N GLY A 6 -33.13 18.23 3.15
CA GLY A 6 -32.14 18.21 2.07
C GLY A 6 -32.62 17.46 0.84
N ASP A 7 -32.23 17.92 -0.35
CA ASP A 7 -32.43 17.22 -1.62
C ASP A 7 -31.22 16.31 -1.89
N PRO A 8 -31.29 14.99 -1.63
CA PRO A 8 -30.17 14.07 -1.78
C PRO A 8 -29.67 13.98 -3.22
N GLN A 9 -30.48 14.37 -4.22
CA GLN A 9 -30.06 14.36 -5.63
C GLN A 9 -29.11 15.53 -5.97
N ARG A 10 -29.00 16.54 -5.09
CA ARG A 10 -28.07 17.67 -5.23
C ARG A 10 -26.85 17.56 -4.31
N LEU A 11 -26.73 16.47 -3.55
CA LEU A 11 -25.56 16.21 -2.71
C LEU A 11 -24.42 15.67 -3.58
N ALA A 12 -23.45 16.54 -3.90
CA ALA A 12 -22.18 16.12 -4.48
C ALA A 12 -21.22 15.73 -3.35
N MET A 13 -20.82 14.46 -3.31
CA MET A 13 -19.84 13.97 -2.34
C MET A 13 -18.53 13.65 -3.06
N GLU A 14 -17.49 14.41 -2.77
CA GLU A 14 -16.14 14.14 -3.26
C GLU A 14 -15.38 13.31 -2.24
N ARG A 15 -14.75 12.22 -2.70
CA ARG A 15 -13.98 11.32 -1.86
C ARG A 15 -12.49 11.55 -2.10
N PHE A 16 -11.80 12.12 -1.13
CA PHE A 16 -10.36 12.35 -1.17
C PHE A 16 -9.54 11.13 -0.71
N GLN A 17 -10.02 9.93 -1.01
CA GLN A 17 -9.30 8.69 -0.73
C GLN A 17 -9.19 7.91 -2.04
N PRO A 18 -8.00 7.35 -2.36
CA PRO A 18 -7.89 6.44 -3.48
C PRO A 18 -8.73 5.22 -3.14
N VAL A 19 -9.40 4.68 -4.16
CA VAL A 19 -9.83 3.29 -4.13
C VAL A 19 -8.55 2.46 -4.21
N ILE A 20 -7.96 2.14 -3.05
CA ILE A 20 -6.97 1.06 -2.97
C ILE A 20 -7.79 -0.23 -3.05
N GLY A 21 -7.56 -1.06 -4.07
CA GLY A 21 -8.40 -2.23 -4.39
C GLY A 21 -9.36 -2.01 -5.56
N GLY A 22 -8.92 -1.28 -6.60
CA GLY A 22 -9.71 -1.05 -7.82
C GLY A 22 -9.93 -2.28 -8.70
N ASP A 23 -9.36 -3.42 -8.34
CA ASP A 23 -9.59 -4.72 -8.96
C ASP A 23 -9.52 -5.78 -7.86
N GLU A 24 -10.35 -6.83 -7.93
CA GLU A 24 -10.46 -7.91 -6.91
C GLU A 24 -9.19 -8.78 -6.79
N THR A 25 -8.10 -8.37 -7.44
CA THR A 25 -6.85 -9.13 -7.56
C THR A 25 -5.71 -8.37 -6.87
N GLY A 26 -5.54 -8.63 -5.57
CA GLY A 26 -4.30 -8.31 -4.86
C GLY A 26 -3.10 -9.03 -5.48
N GLY A 27 -1.90 -8.74 -5.00
CA GLY A 27 -0.73 -9.58 -5.28
C GLY A 27 -0.84 -10.97 -4.65
N GLU A 28 0.14 -11.82 -4.93
CA GLU A 28 0.20 -13.18 -4.37
C GLU A 28 0.27 -13.19 -2.83
N GLY A 29 0.70 -12.09 -2.21
CA GLY A 29 1.02 -12.04 -0.79
C GLY A 29 2.42 -12.60 -0.53
N GLY A 30 2.75 -12.83 0.74
CA GLY A 30 4.04 -13.39 1.14
C GLY A 30 4.64 -12.71 2.36
N THR A 31 5.88 -13.08 2.66
CA THR A 31 6.63 -12.51 3.78
C THR A 31 7.34 -11.24 3.35
N VAL A 32 7.03 -10.13 4.00
CA VAL A 32 7.76 -8.87 3.89
C VAL A 32 8.81 -8.82 5.00
N ARG A 33 10.09 -8.76 4.62
CA ARG A 33 11.20 -8.52 5.56
C ARG A 33 11.66 -7.07 5.50
N PHE A 34 11.50 -6.34 6.61
CA PHE A 34 12.00 -4.98 6.78
C PHE A 34 13.41 -5.00 7.36
N LEU A 35 14.41 -4.52 6.62
CA LEU A 35 15.82 -4.67 7.02
C LEU A 35 16.21 -3.79 8.21
N ARG A 36 15.62 -2.60 8.38
CA ARG A 36 16.06 -1.68 9.45
C ARG A 36 15.50 -2.03 10.81
N SER A 37 14.30 -2.60 10.84
CA SER A 37 13.63 -3.05 12.05
C SER A 37 13.82 -4.54 12.35
N ASP A 38 14.42 -5.29 11.40
CA ASP A 38 14.49 -6.76 11.38
C ASP A 38 13.13 -7.45 11.56
N LEU A 39 12.03 -6.74 11.27
CA LEU A 39 10.67 -7.28 11.34
C LEU A 39 10.35 -8.12 10.09
N ARG A 40 9.54 -9.16 10.32
CA ARG A 40 8.97 -10.01 9.28
C ARG A 40 7.47 -10.06 9.44
N VAL A 41 6.75 -9.77 8.36
CA VAL A 41 5.30 -9.67 8.35
C VAL A 41 4.74 -10.50 7.21
N THR A 42 3.72 -11.30 7.49
CA THR A 42 2.95 -11.97 6.45
C THR A 42 1.87 -11.03 5.94
N ALA A 43 1.85 -10.78 4.63
CA ALA A 43 0.84 -9.98 3.98
C ALA A 43 0.03 -10.83 2.99
N ASP A 44 -1.25 -10.49 2.84
CA ASP A 44 -2.24 -11.18 2.00
C ASP A 44 -2.18 -10.78 0.52
N GLY A 45 -1.31 -9.83 0.15
CA GLY A 45 -1.16 -9.32 -1.20
C GLY A 45 -2.21 -8.28 -1.60
N ALA A 46 -3.32 -8.16 -0.88
CA ALA A 46 -4.30 -7.09 -1.08
C ALA A 46 -3.99 -5.86 -0.20
N THR A 47 -3.31 -6.07 0.91
CA THR A 47 -2.93 -5.05 1.89
C THR A 47 -1.63 -4.36 1.47
N PRO A 48 -1.57 -3.01 1.44
CA PRO A 48 -0.33 -2.30 1.17
C PRO A 48 0.77 -2.67 2.17
N ILE A 49 2.02 -2.77 1.69
CA ILE A 49 3.20 -3.07 2.53
C ILE A 49 3.28 -2.15 3.75
N LEU A 50 2.94 -0.86 3.58
CA LEU A 50 2.91 0.10 4.68
C LEU A 50 1.94 -0.33 5.79
N VAL A 51 0.71 -0.72 5.41
CA VAL A 51 -0.35 -1.07 6.36
C VAL A 51 0.02 -2.36 7.11
N ALA A 52 0.44 -3.40 6.38
CA ALA A 52 0.89 -4.65 6.99
C ALA A 52 2.05 -4.42 7.98
N GLY A 53 3.03 -3.57 7.61
CA GLY A 53 4.12 -3.20 8.49
C GLY A 53 3.65 -2.47 9.76
N GLU A 54 2.77 -1.48 9.63
CA GLU A 54 2.21 -0.72 10.77
C GLU A 54 1.43 -1.63 11.74
N GLU A 55 0.61 -2.54 11.22
CA GLU A 55 -0.15 -3.50 12.02
C GLU A 55 0.75 -4.47 12.81
N ALA A 56 1.92 -4.78 12.27
CA ALA A 56 2.95 -5.57 12.94
C ALA A 56 3.86 -4.74 13.88
N GLY A 57 3.59 -3.44 14.04
CA GLY A 57 4.34 -2.55 14.94
C GLY A 57 5.58 -1.90 14.31
N ALA A 58 5.75 -1.94 12.98
CA ALA A 58 6.84 -1.24 12.32
C ALA A 58 6.60 0.29 12.29
N HIS A 59 7.63 1.06 12.61
CA HIS A 59 7.63 2.51 12.48
C HIS A 59 8.13 2.92 11.09
N LEU A 60 7.23 2.96 10.11
CA LEU A 60 7.55 3.25 8.71
C LEU A 60 7.29 4.72 8.36
N PRO A 61 8.05 5.32 7.43
CA PRO A 61 7.77 6.67 6.97
C PRO A 61 6.47 6.68 6.15
N PHE A 62 5.59 7.65 6.42
CA PHE A 62 4.34 7.83 5.68
C PHE A 62 3.98 9.31 5.52
N GLY A 63 3.09 9.58 4.56
CA GLY A 63 2.56 10.90 4.28
C GLY A 63 1.14 10.79 3.73
N CYS A 64 0.96 10.98 2.43
CA CYS A 64 -0.37 10.97 1.80
C CYS A 64 -1.09 9.61 1.83
N ARG A 65 -0.38 8.47 1.91
CA ARG A 65 -0.93 7.10 1.74
C ARG A 65 -1.60 6.81 0.39
N MET A 66 -1.48 7.72 -0.58
CA MET A 66 -2.10 7.63 -1.90
C MET A 66 -1.09 7.42 -3.05
N GLY A 67 0.19 7.21 -2.72
CA GLY A 67 1.25 7.02 -3.70
C GLY A 67 1.77 8.29 -4.37
N ILE A 68 1.33 9.49 -3.98
CA ILE A 68 1.69 10.75 -4.64
C ILE A 68 2.80 11.55 -3.94
N CYS A 69 2.93 11.47 -2.61
CA CYS A 69 3.88 12.30 -1.85
C CYS A 69 5.31 11.74 -1.80
N HIS A 70 5.49 10.46 -2.13
CA HIS A 70 6.76 9.73 -2.09
C HIS A 70 7.46 9.65 -0.73
N THR A 71 6.82 10.05 0.38
CA THR A 71 7.38 9.85 1.74
C THR A 71 7.50 8.37 2.12
N CYS A 72 6.60 7.52 1.62
CA CYS A 72 6.51 6.09 1.98
C CYS A 72 7.48 5.18 1.19
N VAL A 73 8.54 5.74 0.59
CA VAL A 73 9.42 4.97 -0.31
C VAL A 73 10.40 4.09 0.46
N GLY A 74 10.66 2.89 -0.06
CA GLY A 74 11.67 1.96 0.46
C GLY A 74 12.51 1.31 -0.65
N ARG A 75 13.71 0.89 -0.26
CA ARG A 75 14.68 0.07 -1.00
C ARG A 75 14.20 -1.35 -1.31
N LEU A 76 13.69 -1.73 -2.48
CA LEU A 76 13.48 -3.16 -2.74
C LEU A 76 14.85 -3.86 -2.86
N CYS A 77 15.11 -4.84 -2.01
CA CYS A 77 16.34 -5.63 -1.97
C CYS A 77 16.13 -7.07 -2.48
N GLY A 78 14.89 -7.46 -2.78
CA GLY A 78 14.58 -8.77 -3.34
C GLY A 78 13.08 -9.00 -3.46
N GLY A 79 12.69 -9.87 -4.39
CA GLY A 79 11.30 -10.23 -4.67
C GLY A 79 10.62 -9.26 -5.65
N ARG A 80 9.28 -9.38 -5.74
CA ARG A 80 8.46 -8.59 -6.66
C ARG A 80 7.30 -7.93 -5.92
N VAL A 81 6.80 -6.84 -6.47
CA VAL A 81 5.68 -6.09 -5.89
C VAL A 81 4.65 -5.77 -6.95
N ARG A 82 3.40 -5.64 -6.53
CA ARG A 82 2.29 -5.20 -7.38
C ARG A 82 1.83 -3.81 -6.95
N ASP A 83 1.69 -2.89 -7.90
CA ASP A 83 1.04 -1.61 -7.63
C ASP A 83 -0.48 -1.82 -7.58
N LEU A 84 -1.08 -1.64 -6.41
CA LEU A 84 -2.52 -1.88 -6.16
C LEU A 84 -3.44 -0.89 -6.90
N ARG A 85 -2.89 0.15 -7.52
CA ARG A 85 -3.67 1.12 -8.31
C ARG A 85 -3.76 0.72 -9.78
N THR A 86 -2.71 0.09 -10.31
CA THR A 86 -2.61 -0.26 -11.74
C THR A 86 -2.60 -1.76 -12.00
N GLY A 87 -2.39 -2.57 -10.96
CA GLY A 87 -2.22 -4.02 -11.06
C GLY A 87 -0.87 -4.44 -11.65
N GLU A 88 0.00 -3.50 -12.03
CA GLU A 88 1.30 -3.78 -12.65
C GLU A 88 2.25 -4.44 -11.65
N ILE A 89 2.93 -5.51 -12.09
CA ILE A 89 3.91 -6.22 -11.28
C ILE A 89 5.32 -5.76 -11.66
N GLY A 90 5.97 -5.07 -10.73
CA GLY A 90 7.35 -4.62 -10.82
C GLY A 90 8.29 -5.39 -9.86
N GLY A 91 9.45 -4.79 -9.59
CA GLY A 91 10.40 -5.30 -8.62
C GLY A 91 11.68 -5.80 -9.28
N THR A 92 12.67 -4.92 -9.31
CA THR A 92 14.08 -5.24 -9.53
C THR A 92 14.86 -4.93 -8.25
N GLU A 93 15.91 -5.69 -7.96
CA GLU A 93 16.80 -5.36 -6.84
C GLU A 93 17.35 -3.93 -7.00
N GLY A 94 17.24 -3.13 -5.94
CA GLY A 94 17.60 -1.72 -5.94
C GLY A 94 16.49 -0.76 -6.39
N GLU A 95 15.34 -1.25 -6.85
CA GLU A 95 14.19 -0.43 -7.22
C GLU A 95 13.61 0.30 -6.01
N VAL A 96 13.19 1.56 -6.21
CA VAL A 96 12.51 2.35 -5.18
C VAL A 96 11.02 2.12 -5.29
N VAL A 97 10.42 1.53 -4.26
CA VAL A 97 8.99 1.18 -4.24
C VAL A 97 8.22 2.04 -3.25
N ARG A 98 6.95 2.34 -3.55
CA ARG A 98 6.07 3.09 -2.65
C ARG A 98 5.23 2.12 -1.83
N THR A 99 5.60 1.91 -0.57
CA THR A 99 4.98 0.91 0.33
C THR A 99 3.49 1.15 0.59
N CYS A 100 3.03 2.39 0.46
CA CYS A 100 1.64 2.76 0.68
C CYS A 100 0.67 2.40 -0.45
N VAL A 101 1.18 1.96 -1.61
CA VAL A 101 0.35 1.56 -2.76
C VAL A 101 0.82 0.26 -3.43
N ASN A 102 1.92 -0.32 -2.94
CA ASN A 102 2.42 -1.60 -3.42
C ASN A 102 2.12 -2.70 -2.39
N ALA A 103 1.81 -3.88 -2.88
CA ALA A 103 1.70 -5.11 -2.11
C ALA A 103 2.75 -6.14 -2.59
N PRO A 104 3.14 -7.11 -1.75
CA PRO A 104 4.05 -8.16 -2.17
C PRO A 104 3.43 -9.09 -3.22
N GLU A 105 4.24 -9.42 -4.23
CA GLU A 105 3.97 -10.47 -5.21
C GLU A 105 4.95 -11.63 -4.92
N GLY A 106 4.71 -12.34 -3.83
CA GLY A 106 5.65 -13.30 -3.23
C GLY A 106 6.49 -12.69 -2.09
N ASP A 107 7.43 -13.47 -1.57
CA ASP A 107 8.36 -13.00 -0.53
C ASP A 107 9.22 -11.83 -1.03
N ILE A 108 9.31 -10.77 -0.21
CA ILE A 108 10.10 -9.58 -0.52
C ILE A 108 11.02 -9.17 0.64
N VAL A 109 12.09 -8.47 0.28
CA VAL A 109 12.99 -7.82 1.22
C VAL A 109 13.05 -6.34 0.91
N ILE A 110 12.83 -5.49 1.91
CA ILE A 110 12.83 -4.04 1.76
C ILE A 110 13.74 -3.37 2.79
N ASP A 111 14.64 -2.49 2.32
CA ASP A 111 15.36 -1.54 3.17
C ASP A 111 14.47 -0.34 3.47
N LEU A 112 13.81 -0.43 4.63
CA LEU A 112 12.95 0.59 5.22
C LEU A 112 12.91 0.44 6.74
#